data_AF-A0A3C0NBT2-F1
#
_entry.id   AF-A0A3C0NBT2-F1
#
_cell.length_a   1.000
_cell.length_b   1.000
_cell.length_c   1.000
_cell.angle_alpha   90.00
_cell.angle_beta   90.00
_cell.angle_gamma   90.00
#
_symmetry.space_group_name_H-M   'P 1'
#
loop_
_entity.id
_entity.type
_entity.pdbx_description
1 polymer ?
#
loop_
_entity_poly.entity_id
_entity_poly.type
_entity_poly.pdbx_seq_one_letter_code
_entity_poly.pdbx_strand_id
1 'polypeptide(L)'
;MLLPLMGSVCPGAPSEEDAMTTPPPTKNSTSANSKKRDDLTRLKEISSVQKQWLRKSLKIHTFRELAALSADEIENRLRAEGQTVSKSEIEGWIVQARELVALEERSQQLIVDPKTELEESLDPPTQESKLAQAVVESADIQVEENITSSGEEDGWRTFASFLVEFQSRQIDGQVEEQQTTIRHLEANTVQTWSGIESERLNPWIICQVDAAKPRSPEAPPEAQRSRVSPVKVAIDQLRIWQPPQTEMPMVVDTASGLFSGMIRSDQPLALEVGFRLAQLNTPHVPRGQMRCLVQGYVRDRTTHAITSLGETMLDTLTEGKPSYKVTLPATTLEQPGIYRLQVLVTLQGTPAIPAYFEVPVLPVV
;
A
#
# COMPACT_ATOMS: atom_id res chain seq x y z
N MET A 1 42.52 -50.67 -27.17
CA MET A 1 41.59 -51.60 -26.48
C MET A 1 40.20 -51.01 -26.66
N LEU A 2 39.49 -51.31 -27.76
CA LEU A 2 38.53 -52.42 -27.94
C LEU A 2 37.34 -52.37 -26.95
N LEU A 3 36.18 -51.98 -27.50
CA LEU A 3 34.81 -52.06 -26.96
C LEU A 3 34.35 -53.52 -26.73
N PRO A 4 33.25 -53.77 -25.97
CA PRO A 4 31.88 -53.86 -26.54
C PRO A 4 30.77 -53.28 -25.59
N LEU A 5 29.64 -52.70 -26.01
CA LEU A 5 28.47 -53.16 -26.79
C LEU A 5 27.68 -54.36 -26.20
N MET A 6 26.54 -54.07 -25.54
CA MET A 6 25.29 -54.86 -25.41
C MET A 6 24.19 -53.81 -25.15
N GLY A 7 23.14 -53.59 -25.97
CA GLY A 7 22.01 -54.49 -26.27
C GLY A 7 21.01 -54.46 -25.09
N SER A 8 19.68 -54.27 -25.19
CA SER A 8 18.73 -54.46 -26.28
C SER A 8 17.28 -54.18 -25.76
N VAL A 9 16.31 -54.03 -26.68
CA VAL A 9 14.85 -54.30 -26.60
C VAL A 9 13.86 -53.26 -25.99
N CYS A 10 13.12 -52.57 -26.87
CA CYS A 10 11.70 -52.12 -26.71
C CYS A 10 10.74 -53.30 -27.10
N PRO A 11 9.39 -53.24 -27.12
CA PRO A 11 8.41 -52.22 -26.69
C PRO A 11 7.18 -52.84 -25.93
N GLY A 12 6.16 -52.04 -25.59
CA GLY A 12 4.87 -52.57 -25.13
C GLY A 12 3.79 -51.51 -25.01
N ALA A 13 3.07 -51.26 -26.10
CA ALA A 13 1.74 -50.65 -26.07
C ALA A 13 0.69 -51.70 -25.67
N PRO A 14 -0.47 -51.28 -25.14
CA PRO A 14 -1.71 -51.90 -25.58
C PRO A 14 -2.76 -50.87 -26.01
N SER A 15 -3.61 -51.40 -26.89
CA SER A 15 -4.58 -50.78 -27.78
C SER A 15 -5.81 -50.18 -27.11
N GLU A 16 -6.46 -49.36 -27.94
CA GLU A 16 -7.88 -48.99 -27.98
C GLU A 16 -8.84 -50.17 -27.77
N GLU A 17 -9.96 -49.88 -27.10
CA GLU A 17 -11.37 -50.19 -27.46
C GLU A 17 -12.19 -50.32 -26.17
N ASP A 18 -13.10 -49.37 -25.89
CA ASP A 18 -14.53 -49.65 -25.95
C ASP A 18 -15.39 -48.43 -25.58
N ALA A 19 -16.39 -48.20 -26.41
CA ALA A 19 -17.41 -47.17 -26.23
C ALA A 19 -18.48 -47.67 -25.24
N MET A 20 -18.80 -46.87 -24.22
CA MET A 20 -20.06 -47.02 -23.50
C MET A 20 -20.61 -45.68 -23.02
N THR A 21 -21.58 -45.20 -23.80
CA THR A 21 -22.56 -44.16 -23.50
C THR A 21 -23.05 -44.23 -22.06
N THR A 22 -22.85 -43.16 -21.28
CA THR A 22 -23.58 -42.92 -20.03
C THR A 22 -24.09 -41.47 -19.98
N PRO A 23 -25.35 -41.25 -19.57
CA PRO A 23 -25.98 -39.94 -19.52
C PRO A 23 -25.45 -39.09 -18.34
N PRO A 24 -25.54 -37.75 -18.41
CA PRO A 24 -25.04 -36.88 -17.36
C PRO A 24 -25.88 -37.01 -16.08
N PRO A 25 -25.29 -37.18 -14.90
CA PRO A 25 -26.01 -37.04 -13.65
C PRO A 25 -26.29 -35.54 -13.40
N THR A 26 -27.57 -35.19 -13.43
CA THR A 26 -28.14 -33.94 -12.94
C THR A 26 -27.73 -33.76 -11.47
N LYS A 27 -26.65 -33.02 -11.20
CA LYS A 27 -26.29 -32.60 -9.85
C LYS A 27 -27.08 -31.33 -9.52
N ASN A 28 -28.30 -31.52 -9.04
CA ASN A 28 -28.95 -30.57 -8.16
C ASN A 28 -28.16 -30.53 -6.84
N SER A 29 -27.10 -29.70 -6.80
CA SER A 29 -26.39 -29.38 -5.57
C SER A 29 -27.16 -28.31 -4.81
N THR A 30 -28.27 -28.70 -4.20
CA THR A 30 -28.86 -27.99 -3.06
C THR A 30 -27.97 -28.24 -1.84
N SER A 31 -26.76 -27.67 -1.84
CA SER A 31 -25.86 -27.69 -0.68
C SER A 31 -26.18 -26.52 0.24
N ALA A 32 -27.31 -26.63 0.93
CA ALA A 32 -27.70 -25.76 2.04
C ALA A 32 -26.92 -26.16 3.30
N ASN A 33 -25.59 -26.00 3.29
CA ASN A 33 -24.77 -26.00 4.50
C ASN A 33 -23.34 -25.46 4.28
N SER A 34 -23.13 -24.55 3.33
CA SER A 34 -21.89 -23.80 3.28
C SER A 34 -21.84 -22.88 4.51
N LYS A 35 -21.12 -23.31 5.56
CA LYS A 35 -20.77 -22.46 6.70
C LYS A 35 -20.24 -21.14 6.13
N LYS A 36 -21.04 -20.08 6.29
CA LYS A 36 -20.78 -18.74 5.78
C LYS A 36 -19.42 -18.32 6.34
N ARG A 37 -18.40 -18.30 5.47
CA ARG A 37 -17.07 -17.83 5.84
C ARG A 37 -17.09 -16.32 5.80
N ASP A 38 -16.62 -15.69 6.86
CA ASP A 38 -16.51 -14.24 6.85
C ASP A 38 -15.29 -13.82 6.04
N ASP A 39 -15.42 -12.65 5.41
CA ASP A 39 -14.32 -12.03 4.70
C ASP A 39 -13.40 -11.29 5.69
N LEU A 40 -12.41 -12.01 6.21
CA LEU A 40 -11.38 -11.45 7.09
C LEU A 40 -10.59 -10.29 6.46
N THR A 41 -10.73 -10.00 5.16
CA THR A 41 -10.13 -8.79 4.55
C THR A 41 -10.70 -7.48 5.12
N ARG A 42 -11.85 -7.53 5.80
CA ARG A 42 -12.48 -6.36 6.44
C ARG A 42 -11.78 -5.90 7.72
N LEU A 43 -10.89 -6.71 8.30
CA LEU A 43 -10.04 -6.25 9.41
C LEU A 43 -8.94 -5.37 8.84
N LYS A 44 -8.79 -4.16 9.39
CA LYS A 44 -7.73 -3.23 8.99
C LYS A 44 -6.37 -3.83 9.30
N GLU A 45 -5.41 -3.56 8.42
CA GLU A 45 -3.98 -3.93 8.56
C GLU A 45 -3.66 -5.42 8.51
N ILE A 46 -4.66 -6.31 8.35
CA ILE A 46 -4.38 -7.74 8.21
C ILE A 46 -3.89 -8.09 6.80
N SER A 47 -2.67 -8.62 6.70
CA SER A 47 -2.06 -9.05 5.45
C SER A 47 -2.70 -10.35 4.91
N SER A 48 -2.49 -10.65 3.63
CA SER A 48 -2.94 -11.92 3.02
C SER A 48 -2.35 -13.15 3.73
N VAL A 49 -1.09 -13.06 4.16
CA VAL A 49 -0.37 -14.11 4.86
C VAL A 49 -0.98 -14.37 6.24
N GLN A 50 -1.27 -13.33 7.01
CA GLN A 50 -1.91 -13.45 8.32
C GLN A 50 -3.31 -14.05 8.23
N LYS A 51 -4.11 -13.67 7.22
CA LYS A 51 -5.41 -14.32 6.94
C LYS A 51 -5.25 -15.82 6.70
N GLN A 52 -4.20 -16.21 5.98
CA GLN A 52 -3.92 -17.62 5.72
C GLN A 52 -3.54 -18.36 7.01
N TRP A 53 -2.74 -17.75 7.90
CA TRP A 53 -2.44 -18.33 9.21
C TRP A 53 -3.70 -18.52 10.04
N LEU A 54 -4.53 -17.49 10.21
CA LEU A 54 -5.79 -17.60 10.96
C LEU A 54 -6.67 -18.76 10.43
N ARG A 55 -6.77 -18.91 9.10
CA ARG A 55 -7.58 -19.96 8.47
C ARG A 55 -6.97 -21.35 8.53
N LYS A 56 -5.67 -21.50 8.25
CA LYS A 56 -5.02 -22.82 8.12
C LYS A 56 -4.56 -23.36 9.45
N SER A 57 -3.91 -22.51 10.24
CA SER A 57 -3.30 -22.82 11.53
C SER A 57 -4.36 -22.91 12.63
N LEU A 58 -5.14 -21.83 12.79
CA LEU A 58 -6.07 -21.70 13.91
C LEU A 58 -7.50 -22.18 13.60
N LYS A 59 -7.78 -22.51 12.32
CA LYS A 59 -9.12 -22.87 11.82
C LYS A 59 -10.19 -21.79 12.09
N ILE A 60 -9.77 -20.53 12.15
CA ILE A 60 -10.65 -19.38 12.34
C ILE A 60 -11.13 -18.91 10.95
N HIS A 61 -12.43 -19.01 10.73
CA HIS A 61 -13.10 -18.69 9.47
C HIS A 61 -14.13 -17.56 9.58
N THR A 62 -14.50 -17.17 10.81
CA THR A 62 -15.51 -16.12 11.08
C THR A 62 -14.99 -15.06 12.06
N PHE A 63 -15.56 -13.86 12.01
CA PHE A 63 -15.27 -12.80 12.99
C PHE A 63 -15.66 -13.23 14.40
N ARG A 64 -16.74 -14.01 14.52
CA ARG A 64 -17.22 -14.55 15.80
C ARG A 64 -16.20 -15.50 16.44
N GLU A 65 -15.62 -16.41 15.64
CA GLU A 65 -14.55 -17.31 16.12
C GLU A 65 -13.30 -16.52 16.56
N LEU A 66 -12.90 -15.50 15.80
CA LEU A 66 -11.76 -14.65 16.15
C LEU A 66 -12.02 -13.87 17.45
N ALA A 67 -13.20 -13.27 17.59
CA ALA A 67 -13.61 -12.47 18.73
C ALA A 67 -13.74 -13.25 20.05
N ALA A 68 -13.95 -14.57 19.96
CA ALA A 68 -14.13 -15.48 21.09
C ALA A 68 -12.79 -15.92 21.72
N LEU A 69 -11.67 -15.81 21.01
CA LEU A 69 -10.35 -16.21 21.50
C LEU A 69 -9.65 -15.05 22.23
N SER A 70 -8.73 -15.38 23.12
CA SER A 70 -7.85 -14.40 23.76
C SER A 70 -6.61 -14.11 22.90
N ALA A 71 -6.03 -12.91 23.05
CA ALA A 71 -4.81 -12.56 22.33
C ALA A 71 -3.65 -13.52 22.67
N ASP A 72 -3.52 -13.90 23.94
CA ASP A 72 -2.51 -14.86 24.39
C ASP A 72 -2.69 -16.25 23.77
N GLU A 73 -3.92 -16.72 23.58
CA GLU A 73 -4.19 -18.02 22.94
C GLU A 73 -3.81 -18.01 21.46
N ILE A 74 -4.15 -16.93 20.74
CA ILE A 74 -3.79 -16.77 19.34
C ILE A 74 -2.26 -16.66 19.19
N GLU A 75 -1.62 -15.83 20.01
CA GLU A 75 -0.17 -15.64 19.98
C GLU A 75 0.57 -16.96 20.23
N ASN A 76 0.17 -17.71 21.26
CA ASN A 76 0.81 -18.97 21.60
C ASN A 76 0.67 -20.02 20.50
N ARG A 77 -0.50 -20.10 19.84
CA ARG A 77 -0.71 -21.05 18.74
C ARG A 77 0.06 -20.66 17.48
N LEU A 78 0.10 -19.38 17.12
CA LEU A 78 0.90 -18.90 16.00
C LEU A 78 2.40 -19.14 16.25
N ARG A 79 2.87 -18.86 17.47
CA ARG A 79 4.26 -19.10 17.89
C ARG A 79 4.61 -20.59 17.84
N ALA A 80 3.70 -21.48 18.22
CA ALA A 80 3.91 -22.93 18.11
C ALA A 80 4.08 -23.41 16.66
N GLU A 81 3.53 -22.68 15.69
CA GLU A 81 3.73 -22.92 14.25
C GLU A 81 4.89 -22.11 13.64
N GLY A 82 5.73 -21.50 14.48
CA GLY A 82 6.89 -20.71 14.04
C GLY A 82 6.54 -19.34 13.45
N GLN A 83 5.29 -18.88 13.62
CA GLN A 83 4.85 -17.57 13.16
C GLN A 83 5.00 -16.54 14.28
N THR A 84 5.56 -15.37 13.97
CA THR A 84 5.71 -14.25 14.92
C THR A 84 4.75 -13.13 14.55
N VAL A 85 3.77 -12.88 15.43
CA VAL A 85 2.84 -11.73 15.34
C VAL A 85 2.85 -11.03 16.69
N SER A 86 2.85 -9.70 16.69
CA SER A 86 2.85 -8.94 17.94
C SER A 86 1.50 -9.08 18.66
N LYS A 87 1.53 -9.16 20.00
CA LYS A 87 0.30 -9.25 20.81
C LYS A 87 -0.64 -8.06 20.59
N SER A 88 -0.11 -6.85 20.45
CA SER A 88 -0.89 -5.63 20.19
C SER A 88 -1.66 -5.67 18.87
N GLU A 89 -1.08 -6.29 17.85
CA GLU A 89 -1.73 -6.45 16.54
C GLU A 89 -2.88 -7.47 16.62
N ILE A 90 -2.66 -8.59 17.33
CA ILE A 90 -3.71 -9.58 17.60
C ILE A 90 -4.87 -8.96 18.38
N GLU A 91 -4.58 -8.15 19.41
CA GLU A 91 -5.60 -7.41 20.16
C GLU A 91 -6.40 -6.47 19.25
N GLY A 92 -5.71 -5.76 18.35
CA GLY A 92 -6.34 -4.91 17.34
C GLY A 92 -7.30 -5.68 16.44
N TRP A 93 -6.96 -6.90 16.02
CA TRP A 93 -7.85 -7.75 15.23
C TRP A 93 -9.06 -8.25 16.02
N ILE A 94 -8.89 -8.63 17.28
CA ILE A 94 -9.99 -9.10 18.16
C ILE A 94 -11.00 -7.98 18.39
N VAL A 95 -10.55 -6.76 18.66
CA VAL A 95 -11.43 -5.60 18.87
C VAL A 95 -12.26 -5.33 17.61
N GLN A 96 -11.62 -5.26 16.45
CA GLN A 96 -12.32 -5.05 15.17
C GLN A 96 -13.31 -6.17 14.85
N ALA A 97 -12.95 -7.43 15.13
CA ALA A 97 -13.84 -8.56 14.93
C ALA A 97 -15.10 -8.45 15.81
N ARG A 98 -14.97 -8.01 17.06
CA ARG A 98 -16.12 -7.77 17.96
C ARG A 98 -17.03 -6.67 17.45
N GLU A 99 -16.48 -5.57 16.96
CA GLU A 99 -17.24 -4.47 16.36
C GLU A 99 -18.03 -4.94 15.12
N LEU A 100 -17.40 -5.74 14.26
CA LEU A 100 -18.04 -6.30 13.07
C LEU A 100 -19.18 -7.27 13.42
N VAL A 101 -19.00 -8.11 14.45
CA VAL A 101 -20.07 -8.99 14.96
C VAL A 101 -21.24 -8.18 15.50
N ALA A 102 -20.97 -7.15 16.31
CA ALA A 102 -22.00 -6.27 16.85
C ALA A 102 -22.79 -5.54 15.76
N LEU A 103 -22.11 -5.10 14.69
CA LEU A 103 -22.74 -4.45 13.54
C LEU A 103 -23.64 -5.42 12.75
N GLU A 104 -23.19 -6.67 12.56
CA GLU A 104 -23.99 -7.69 11.87
C GLU A 104 -25.24 -8.07 12.69
N GLU A 105 -25.09 -8.25 14.01
CA GLU A 105 -26.23 -8.54 14.91
C GLU A 105 -27.25 -7.39 14.92
N ARG A 106 -26.78 -6.14 14.93
CA ARG A 106 -27.65 -4.96 14.83
C ARG A 106 -28.40 -4.91 13.50
N SER A 107 -27.75 -5.31 12.40
CA SER A 107 -28.37 -5.35 11.07
C SER A 107 -29.43 -6.44 10.98
N GLN A 108 -29.22 -7.58 11.65
CA GLN A 108 -30.19 -8.68 11.70
C GLN A 108 -31.43 -8.36 12.55
N GLN A 109 -31.30 -7.55 13.61
CA GLN A 109 -32.45 -7.11 14.42
C GLN A 109 -33.38 -6.13 13.70
N LEU A 110 -32.89 -5.39 12.70
CA LEU A 110 -33.69 -4.40 11.97
C LEU A 110 -34.58 -5.01 10.87
N ILE A 111 -34.51 -6.32 10.64
CA ILE A 111 -35.29 -7.00 9.57
C ILE A 111 -36.57 -7.66 10.13
N VAL A 112 -36.81 -7.64 11.44
CA VAL A 112 -38.02 -8.22 12.06
C VAL A 112 -39.13 -7.16 12.15
N ASP A 113 -39.59 -6.68 11.00
CA ASP A 113 -41.01 -6.30 10.79
C ASP A 113 -41.29 -6.06 9.30
N PRO A 114 -41.83 -7.05 8.58
CA PRO A 114 -42.47 -6.82 7.29
C PRO A 114 -43.91 -7.32 7.33
N LYS A 115 -44.82 -6.44 7.71
CA LYS A 115 -46.21 -6.54 7.24
C LYS A 115 -46.77 -5.16 7.01
N THR A 116 -46.49 -4.58 5.85
CA THR A 116 -47.48 -3.84 5.07
C THR A 116 -47.02 -3.83 3.62
N GLU A 117 -47.97 -4.24 2.80
CA GLU A 117 -47.93 -4.38 1.35
C GLU A 117 -47.53 -3.07 0.67
N LEU A 118 -46.81 -3.17 -0.45
CA LEU A 118 -47.35 -2.76 -1.74
C LEU A 118 -46.35 -3.11 -2.85
N GLU A 119 -46.82 -3.97 -3.74
CA GLU A 119 -46.28 -4.26 -5.04
C GLU A 119 -46.22 -2.97 -5.88
N GLU A 120 -45.10 -2.69 -6.54
CA GLU A 120 -45.15 -2.17 -7.90
C GLU A 120 -43.85 -2.47 -8.66
N SER A 121 -43.97 -3.49 -9.50
CA SER A 121 -43.29 -3.73 -10.78
C SER A 121 -42.53 -2.54 -11.37
N LEU A 122 -41.30 -2.77 -11.85
CA LEU A 122 -40.82 -2.36 -13.19
C LEU A 122 -39.44 -2.99 -13.50
N ASP A 123 -39.36 -3.65 -14.65
CA ASP A 123 -38.19 -4.34 -15.21
C ASP A 123 -37.05 -3.39 -15.66
N PRO A 124 -35.77 -3.80 -15.57
CA PRO A 124 -34.70 -3.19 -16.37
C PRO A 124 -34.27 -4.11 -17.54
N PRO A 125 -34.02 -3.55 -18.74
CA PRO A 125 -33.57 -4.33 -19.88
C PRO A 125 -32.06 -4.58 -19.83
N THR A 126 -31.74 -5.81 -20.19
CA THR A 126 -30.47 -6.35 -20.67
C THR A 126 -29.77 -5.44 -21.67
N GLN A 127 -28.48 -5.17 -21.46
CA GLN A 127 -27.58 -4.84 -22.57
C GLN A 127 -26.19 -5.45 -22.36
N GLU A 128 -25.90 -6.46 -23.18
CA GLU A 128 -24.58 -7.06 -23.37
C GLU A 128 -23.64 -6.05 -24.03
N SER A 129 -22.40 -5.95 -23.55
CA SER A 129 -21.31 -5.40 -24.35
C SER A 129 -20.04 -6.23 -24.17
N LYS A 130 -19.74 -6.97 -25.23
CA LYS A 130 -18.47 -7.63 -25.56
C LYS A 130 -17.49 -6.60 -26.11
N LEU A 131 -16.21 -6.69 -25.74
CA LEU A 131 -14.99 -6.50 -26.57
C LEU A 131 -13.79 -6.62 -25.61
N ALA A 132 -13.06 -7.75 -25.61
CA ALA A 132 -11.91 -8.06 -26.47
C ALA A 132 -10.63 -7.28 -26.09
N GLN A 133 -9.88 -7.87 -25.15
CA GLN A 133 -8.48 -8.28 -25.26
C GLN A 133 -7.61 -7.60 -26.34
N ALA A 134 -6.57 -6.89 -25.90
CA ALA A 134 -5.38 -6.62 -26.69
C ALA A 134 -4.12 -6.79 -25.82
N VAL A 135 -3.20 -7.57 -26.36
CA VAL A 135 -1.87 -7.95 -25.87
C VAL A 135 -0.85 -7.04 -26.56
N VAL A 136 0.04 -6.38 -25.82
CA VAL A 136 1.31 -5.77 -26.30
C VAL A 136 2.26 -5.73 -25.09
N GLU A 137 3.22 -6.64 -24.97
CA GLU A 137 4.62 -6.54 -25.45
C GLU A 137 5.51 -5.72 -24.50
N SER A 138 6.25 -6.44 -23.66
CA SER A 138 7.21 -5.90 -22.70
C SER A 138 8.51 -5.52 -23.40
N ALA A 139 8.89 -4.25 -23.32
CA ALA A 139 10.20 -3.77 -23.74
C ALA A 139 11.17 -3.80 -22.56
N ASP A 140 12.32 -4.46 -22.75
CA ASP A 140 13.48 -4.40 -21.87
C ASP A 140 14.01 -2.96 -21.78
N ILE A 141 13.90 -2.35 -20.61
CA ILE A 141 14.55 -1.06 -20.31
C ILE A 141 15.92 -1.39 -19.72
N GLN A 142 16.95 -1.28 -20.54
CA GLN A 142 18.33 -1.14 -20.06
C GLN A 142 18.47 0.24 -19.40
N VAL A 143 18.45 0.27 -18.07
CA VAL A 143 18.82 1.46 -17.30
C VAL A 143 20.34 1.50 -17.23
N GLU A 144 20.97 2.25 -18.15
CA GLU A 144 22.38 2.56 -18.02
C GLU A 144 22.63 3.42 -16.77
N GLU A 145 23.58 2.94 -15.96
CA GLU A 145 24.10 3.59 -14.76
C GLU A 145 24.72 4.94 -15.11
N ASN A 146 23.95 6.02 -14.96
CA ASN A 146 24.52 7.37 -14.93
C ASN A 146 24.05 8.16 -13.71
N ILE A 147 24.18 7.55 -12.53
CA ILE A 147 24.12 8.26 -11.25
C ILE A 147 25.53 8.76 -10.92
N THR A 148 26.12 9.55 -11.82
CA THR A 148 27.40 10.22 -11.54
C THR A 148 27.11 11.62 -11.01
N SER A 149 27.23 11.74 -9.69
CA SER A 149 27.45 12.95 -8.89
C SER A 149 27.82 14.20 -9.70
N SER A 150 26.92 15.16 -9.81
CA SER A 150 27.27 16.55 -10.12
C SER A 150 26.27 17.52 -9.47
N GLY A 151 26.80 18.46 -8.66
CA GLY A 151 26.04 19.57 -8.09
C GLY A 151 26.37 19.89 -6.63
N GLU A 152 27.61 20.28 -6.32
CA GLU A 152 28.01 20.85 -5.02
C GLU A 152 27.50 22.30 -4.84
N GLU A 153 26.18 22.53 -4.84
CA GLU A 153 25.64 23.90 -4.67
C GLU A 153 24.82 24.15 -3.41
N ASP A 154 24.58 23.15 -2.54
CA ASP A 154 23.72 23.35 -1.35
C ASP A 154 24.29 22.79 -0.03
N GLY A 155 25.59 22.51 0.04
CA GLY A 155 26.25 22.02 1.27
C GLY A 155 25.81 20.63 1.76
N TRP A 156 24.82 20.02 1.12
CA TRP A 156 24.43 18.64 1.35
C TRP A 156 25.44 17.69 0.71
N ARG A 157 26.04 16.84 1.54
CA ARG A 157 26.95 15.78 1.08
C ARG A 157 26.25 14.44 1.21
N THR A 158 26.10 13.74 0.10
CA THR A 158 25.74 12.31 0.11
C THR A 158 26.84 11.52 0.82
N PHE A 159 26.46 10.73 1.82
CA PHE A 159 27.41 9.93 2.59
C PHE A 159 27.09 8.42 2.61
N ALA A 160 25.93 8.03 2.07
CA ALA A 160 25.54 6.65 1.87
C ALA A 160 24.52 6.56 0.72
N SER A 161 24.65 5.52 -0.11
CA SER A 161 23.81 5.23 -1.27
C SER A 161 23.54 3.73 -1.34
N PHE A 162 22.29 3.36 -1.61
CA PHE A 162 21.86 1.97 -1.64
C PHE A 162 21.14 1.65 -2.95
N LEU A 163 21.44 0.49 -3.52
CA LEU A 163 20.70 -0.09 -4.63
C LEU A 163 19.93 -1.31 -4.09
N VAL A 164 18.61 -1.33 -4.28
CA VAL A 164 17.76 -2.46 -3.89
C VAL A 164 17.16 -3.08 -5.14
N GLU A 165 17.39 -4.36 -5.34
CA GLU A 165 16.92 -5.15 -6.46
C GLU A 165 15.97 -6.24 -5.96
N PHE A 166 14.81 -6.36 -6.59
CA PHE A 166 13.89 -7.47 -6.39
C PHE A 166 13.90 -8.30 -7.66
N GLN A 167 14.24 -9.58 -7.54
CA GLN A 167 14.40 -10.49 -8.66
C GLN A 167 13.44 -11.65 -8.50
N SER A 168 12.83 -12.10 -9.59
CA SER A 168 12.08 -13.34 -9.62
C SER A 168 12.51 -14.21 -10.79
N ARG A 169 12.43 -15.53 -10.63
CA ARG A 169 12.66 -16.49 -11.71
C ARG A 169 11.63 -17.62 -11.66
N GLN A 170 11.20 -18.06 -12.83
CA GLN A 170 10.40 -19.27 -12.96
C GLN A 170 11.32 -20.49 -13.05
N ILE A 171 10.96 -21.56 -12.33
CA ILE A 171 11.63 -22.86 -12.39
C ILE A 171 10.60 -23.83 -12.96
N ASP A 172 10.98 -24.57 -14.01
CA ASP A 172 10.09 -25.44 -14.80
C ASP A 172 9.08 -26.22 -13.93
N GLY A 173 7.81 -25.82 -14.00
CA GLY A 173 6.70 -26.49 -13.33
C GLY A 173 6.53 -26.23 -11.83
N GLN A 174 7.26 -25.27 -11.23
CA GLN A 174 7.16 -24.97 -9.79
C GLN A 174 7.12 -23.48 -9.42
N VAL A 175 6.97 -23.25 -8.10
CA VAL A 175 6.77 -21.95 -7.41
C VAL A 175 7.80 -20.91 -7.87
N GLU A 176 7.33 -19.70 -8.16
CA GLU A 176 8.17 -18.54 -8.46
C GLU A 176 9.16 -18.31 -7.30
N GLU A 177 10.45 -18.44 -7.60
CA GLU A 177 11.49 -18.09 -6.63
C GLU A 177 11.74 -16.60 -6.74
N GLN A 178 11.63 -15.90 -5.62
CA GLN A 178 11.92 -14.49 -5.50
C GLN A 178 13.17 -14.30 -4.64
N GLN A 179 13.90 -13.22 -4.84
CA GLN A 179 14.96 -12.78 -3.95
C GLN A 179 15.06 -11.25 -3.92
N THR A 180 15.56 -10.74 -2.80
CA THR A 180 15.86 -9.32 -2.60
C THR A 180 17.35 -9.17 -2.40
N THR A 181 18.00 -8.34 -3.21
CA THR A 181 19.42 -8.00 -3.09
C THR A 181 19.55 -6.52 -2.80
N ILE A 182 20.33 -6.17 -1.77
CA ILE A 182 20.71 -4.79 -1.49
C ILE A 182 22.22 -4.63 -1.58
N ARG A 183 22.66 -3.54 -2.20
CA ARG A 183 24.06 -3.14 -2.28
C ARG A 183 24.25 -1.76 -1.68
N HIS A 184 25.15 -1.63 -0.72
CA HIS A 184 25.66 -0.36 -0.22
C HIS A 184 26.87 0.03 -1.07
N LEU A 185 26.77 1.14 -1.81
CA LEU A 185 27.72 1.48 -2.86
C LEU A 185 29.08 1.93 -2.29
N GLU A 186 29.08 2.68 -1.19
CA GLU A 186 30.28 3.26 -0.59
C GLU A 186 31.15 2.22 0.13
N ALA A 187 30.53 1.28 0.85
CA ALA A 187 31.24 0.19 1.52
C ALA A 187 31.43 -1.04 0.61
N ASN A 188 30.81 -1.03 -0.59
CA ASN A 188 30.72 -2.16 -1.50
C ASN A 188 30.25 -3.46 -0.82
N THR A 189 29.31 -3.34 0.13
CA THR A 189 28.71 -4.49 0.82
C THR A 189 27.42 -4.89 0.12
N VAL A 190 27.20 -6.20 -0.01
CA VAL A 190 26.03 -6.78 -0.66
C VAL A 190 25.37 -7.74 0.32
N GLN A 191 24.05 -7.71 0.39
CA GLN A 191 23.23 -8.63 1.17
C GLN A 191 22.07 -9.14 0.31
N THR A 192 21.83 -10.44 0.34
CA THR A 192 20.72 -11.08 -0.39
C THR A 192 19.85 -11.88 0.56
N TRP A 193 18.55 -11.86 0.33
CA TRP A 193 17.54 -12.63 1.04
C TRP A 193 16.64 -13.37 0.05
N SER A 194 16.21 -14.58 0.41
CA SER A 194 15.18 -15.31 -0.33
C SER A 194 13.81 -14.65 -0.08
N GLY A 195 13.04 -14.46 -1.15
CA GLY A 195 11.76 -13.77 -1.14
C GLY A 195 11.85 -12.25 -1.28
N ILE A 196 10.69 -11.59 -1.21
CA ILE A 196 10.58 -10.14 -1.06
C ILE A 196 10.75 -9.81 0.42
N GLU A 197 11.91 -9.27 0.77
CA GLU A 197 12.29 -9.00 2.17
C GLU A 197 12.09 -7.52 2.50
N SER A 198 11.18 -7.23 3.42
CA SER A 198 10.87 -5.87 3.88
C SER A 198 11.29 -5.64 5.34
N GLU A 199 11.24 -6.68 6.18
CA GLU A 199 11.47 -6.58 7.62
C GLU A 199 12.95 -6.42 7.92
N ARG A 200 13.82 -7.13 7.19
CA ARG A 200 15.28 -7.09 7.41
C ARG A 200 15.98 -6.02 6.58
N LEU A 201 15.37 -5.56 5.50
CA LEU A 201 15.93 -4.54 4.61
C LEU A 201 16.19 -3.22 5.36
N ASN A 202 15.17 -2.72 6.07
CA ASN A 202 15.23 -1.43 6.77
C ASN A 202 16.28 -1.41 7.90
N PRO A 203 16.27 -2.39 8.84
CA PRO A 203 17.30 -2.48 9.87
C PRO A 203 18.72 -2.61 9.30
N TRP A 204 18.87 -3.31 8.16
CA TRP A 204 20.17 -3.44 7.50
C TRP A 204 20.66 -2.10 6.96
N ILE A 205 19.80 -1.33 6.26
CA ILE A 205 20.14 0.02 5.77
C ILE A 205 20.56 0.92 6.93
N ILE A 206 19.77 0.97 8.01
CA ILE A 206 20.06 1.81 9.18
C ILE A 206 21.41 1.42 9.80
N CYS A 207 21.69 0.12 9.93
CA CYS A 207 22.97 -0.37 10.45
C CYS A 207 24.17 0.10 9.60
N GLN A 208 24.05 0.05 8.27
CA GLN A 208 25.09 0.55 7.36
C GLN A 208 25.28 2.07 7.48
N VAL A 209 24.19 2.83 7.59
CA VAL A 209 24.22 4.30 7.76
C VAL A 209 24.88 4.68 9.09
N ASP A 210 24.56 4.00 10.18
CA ASP A 210 25.15 4.26 11.49
C ASP A 210 26.63 3.90 11.55
N ALA A 211 27.04 2.83 10.84
CA ALA A 211 28.44 2.46 10.71
C ALA A 211 29.24 3.44 9.84
N ALA A 212 28.63 3.99 8.78
CA ALA A 212 29.24 4.95 7.87
C ALA A 212 29.29 6.37 8.42
N LYS A 213 28.50 6.68 9.47
CA LYS A 213 28.52 7.99 10.13
C LYS A 213 29.95 8.27 10.61
N PRO A 214 30.59 9.39 10.18
CA PRO A 214 31.91 9.75 10.65
C PRO A 214 31.87 9.79 12.17
N ARG A 215 32.63 8.90 12.82
CA ARG A 215 32.88 8.99 14.26
C ARG A 215 33.61 10.31 14.45
N SER A 216 32.85 11.35 14.80
CA SER A 216 33.40 12.66 15.10
C SER A 216 34.51 12.42 16.12
N PRO A 217 35.76 12.83 15.86
CA PRO A 217 36.83 12.69 16.83
C PRO A 217 36.35 13.32 18.13
N GLU A 218 36.50 12.56 19.21
CA GLU A 218 36.03 12.84 20.56
C GLU A 218 36.56 14.21 21.00
N ALA A 219 35.76 15.24 20.75
CA ALA A 219 36.07 16.61 21.10
C ALA A 219 35.67 16.86 22.57
N PRO A 220 36.37 17.76 23.28
CA PRO A 220 36.18 18.03 24.71
C PRO A 220 34.74 18.41 25.07
N PRO A 221 34.34 18.28 26.34
CA PRO A 221 32.96 18.45 26.79
C PRO A 221 32.57 19.92 26.86
N GLU A 222 32.48 20.63 25.75
CA GLU A 222 32.03 22.03 25.72
C GLU A 222 31.43 22.40 24.36
N ALA A 223 30.12 22.15 24.25
CA ALA A 223 29.11 23.06 23.74
C ALA A 223 27.83 22.24 23.56
N GLN A 224 26.89 22.39 24.49
CA GLN A 224 25.49 22.05 24.27
C GLN A 224 24.98 22.92 23.11
N ARG A 225 25.31 22.54 21.87
CA ARG A 225 24.66 23.08 20.69
C ARG A 225 23.20 22.72 20.85
N SER A 226 22.38 23.73 21.13
CA SER A 226 20.94 23.61 21.30
C SER A 226 20.42 22.77 20.14
N ARG A 227 20.01 21.52 20.43
CA ARG A 227 19.44 20.64 19.42
C ARG A 227 18.15 21.30 18.96
N VAL A 228 18.18 21.92 17.79
CA VAL A 228 16.98 22.51 17.19
C VAL A 228 16.06 21.35 16.89
N SER A 229 14.92 21.29 17.57
CA SER A 229 13.88 20.30 17.26
C SER A 229 13.37 20.56 15.84
N PRO A 230 13.25 19.52 15.00
CA PRO A 230 12.78 19.70 13.64
C PRO A 230 11.35 20.21 13.65
N VAL A 231 11.03 21.12 12.72
CA VAL A 231 9.67 21.65 12.57
C VAL A 231 8.77 20.53 12.05
N LYS A 232 7.65 20.27 12.72
CA LYS A 232 6.71 19.23 12.28
C LYS A 232 5.64 19.86 11.40
N VAL A 233 5.49 19.35 10.19
CA VAL A 233 4.37 19.72 9.30
C VAL A 233 3.21 18.75 9.55
N ALA A 234 1.98 19.24 9.46
CA ALA A 234 0.79 18.38 9.47
C ALA A 234 -0.23 18.85 8.42
N ILE A 235 -0.67 17.96 7.56
CA ILE A 235 -1.80 18.20 6.65
C ILE A 235 -3.08 18.05 7.49
N ASP A 236 -3.93 19.07 7.51
CA ASP A 236 -5.15 19.09 8.32
C ASP A 236 -6.44 19.19 7.48
N GLN A 237 -6.33 19.62 6.22
CA GLN A 237 -7.46 19.71 5.31
C GLN A 237 -7.03 19.34 3.88
N LEU A 238 -7.88 18.59 3.18
CA LEU A 238 -7.71 18.31 1.77
C LEU A 238 -9.04 18.54 1.05
N ARG A 239 -9.01 19.28 -0.05
CA ARG A 239 -10.20 19.69 -0.82
C ARG A 239 -9.97 19.46 -2.29
N ILE A 240 -10.94 18.86 -2.97
CA ILE A 240 -10.91 18.61 -4.40
C ILE A 240 -11.99 19.45 -5.08
N TRP A 241 -11.60 20.23 -6.07
CA TRP A 241 -12.49 21.07 -6.87
C TRP A 241 -12.63 20.46 -8.26
N GLN A 242 -13.85 20.09 -8.68
CA GLN A 242 -14.09 19.56 -10.03
C GLN A 242 -15.49 19.94 -10.55
N PRO A 243 -15.58 20.76 -11.62
CA PRO A 243 -14.46 21.47 -12.26
C PRO A 243 -13.80 22.48 -11.29
N PRO A 244 -12.60 23.02 -11.60
CA PRO A 244 -11.85 23.87 -10.67
C PRO A 244 -12.56 25.17 -10.26
N GLN A 245 -13.59 25.58 -11.02
CA GLN A 245 -14.39 26.78 -10.79
C GLN A 245 -15.67 26.53 -9.98
N THR A 246 -15.90 25.31 -9.49
CA THR A 246 -17.10 24.98 -8.69
C THR A 246 -17.10 25.78 -7.39
N GLU A 247 -18.27 26.13 -6.84
CA GLU A 247 -18.36 26.86 -5.57
C GLU A 247 -18.19 25.95 -4.34
N MET A 248 -18.59 24.69 -4.45
CA MET A 248 -18.55 23.71 -3.36
C MET A 248 -17.48 22.64 -3.63
N PRO A 249 -16.34 22.65 -2.91
CA PRO A 249 -15.34 21.60 -3.04
C PRO A 249 -15.82 20.32 -2.38
N MET A 250 -15.35 19.18 -2.90
CA MET A 250 -15.43 17.91 -2.18
C MET A 250 -14.35 17.89 -1.10
N VAL A 251 -14.75 17.76 0.16
CA VAL A 251 -13.84 17.76 1.31
C VAL A 251 -13.47 16.32 1.66
N VAL A 252 -12.17 16.07 1.82
CA VAL A 252 -11.66 14.81 2.38
C VAL A 252 -11.56 14.97 3.88
N ASP A 253 -12.11 14.02 4.62
CA ASP A 253 -11.94 13.96 6.06
C ASP A 253 -10.54 13.46 6.39
N THR A 254 -9.70 14.35 6.95
CA THR A 254 -8.32 14.02 7.30
C THR A 254 -8.18 13.11 8.51
N ALA A 255 -9.23 12.98 9.33
CA ALA A 255 -9.23 12.05 10.46
C ALA A 255 -9.48 10.60 10.01
N SER A 256 -10.39 10.41 9.05
CA SER A 256 -10.73 9.08 8.52
C SER A 256 -9.96 8.70 7.26
N GLY A 257 -9.40 9.68 6.53
CA GLY A 257 -8.83 9.48 5.20
C GLY A 257 -9.88 9.17 4.14
N LEU A 258 -11.18 9.26 4.46
CA LEU A 258 -12.24 8.87 3.55
C LEU A 258 -12.66 10.02 2.63
N PHE A 259 -12.89 9.69 1.37
CA PHE A 259 -13.45 10.58 0.38
C PHE A 259 -14.85 10.10 -0.02
N SER A 260 -15.83 11.00 0.01
CA SER A 260 -17.25 10.67 -0.23
C SER A 260 -17.80 11.23 -1.55
N GLY A 261 -16.93 11.59 -2.50
CA GLY A 261 -17.32 12.09 -3.82
C GLY A 261 -17.04 11.09 -4.95
N MET A 262 -17.40 11.48 -6.17
CA MET A 262 -16.92 10.84 -7.39
C MET A 262 -16.15 11.88 -8.21
N ILE A 263 -14.98 11.49 -8.71
CA ILE A 263 -14.20 12.30 -9.64
C ILE A 263 -14.60 11.91 -11.05
N ARG A 264 -14.75 12.87 -11.96
CA ARG A 264 -15.00 12.61 -13.37
C ARG A 264 -13.68 12.57 -14.14
N SER A 265 -13.47 11.55 -14.96
CA SER A 265 -12.27 11.43 -15.80
C SER A 265 -12.21 12.49 -16.92
N ASP A 266 -13.38 12.98 -17.34
CA ASP A 266 -13.52 13.95 -18.44
C ASP A 266 -13.36 15.42 -18.01
N GLN A 267 -13.07 15.71 -16.74
CA GLN A 267 -12.98 17.07 -16.22
C GLN A 267 -11.69 17.31 -15.44
N PRO A 268 -11.06 18.50 -15.58
CA PRO A 268 -9.91 18.85 -14.76
C PRO A 268 -10.34 18.97 -13.30
N LEU A 269 -9.50 18.49 -12.39
CA LEU A 269 -9.64 18.68 -10.95
C LEU A 269 -8.49 19.55 -10.43
N ALA A 270 -8.74 20.34 -9.40
CA ALA A 270 -7.72 21.06 -8.65
C ALA A 270 -7.70 20.57 -7.19
N LEU A 271 -6.50 20.42 -6.63
CA LEU A 271 -6.30 19.94 -5.26
C LEU A 271 -5.84 21.09 -4.35
N GLU A 272 -6.68 21.49 -3.40
CA GLU A 272 -6.31 22.43 -2.33
C GLU A 272 -5.86 21.63 -1.09
N VAL A 273 -4.62 21.88 -0.65
CA VAL A 273 -4.00 21.28 0.53
C VAL A 273 -3.90 22.34 1.62
N GLY A 274 -4.60 22.09 2.72
CA GLY A 274 -4.47 22.80 3.98
C GLY A 274 -3.48 22.10 4.90
N PHE A 275 -2.51 22.84 5.43
CA PHE A 275 -1.53 22.30 6.36
C PHE A 275 -1.15 23.33 7.42
N ARG A 276 -0.61 22.82 8.54
CA ARG A 276 -0.15 23.61 9.68
C ARG A 276 1.27 23.23 10.06
N LEU A 277 1.96 24.20 10.65
CA LEU A 277 3.31 24.04 11.17
C LEU A 277 3.24 23.91 12.69
N ALA A 278 3.46 22.70 13.20
CA ALA A 278 3.54 22.46 14.62
C ALA A 278 4.90 22.97 15.15
N GLN A 279 4.85 23.73 16.24
CA GLN A 279 6.03 24.21 16.99
C GLN A 279 6.86 25.32 16.33
N LEU A 280 6.23 26.27 15.64
CA LEU A 280 6.89 27.52 15.21
C LEU A 280 7.32 28.46 16.36
N ASN A 281 7.04 28.12 17.62
CA ASN A 281 7.35 28.95 18.77
C ASN A 281 8.84 28.96 19.16
N THR A 282 9.73 28.41 18.33
CA THR A 282 11.17 28.46 18.61
C THR A 282 11.71 29.82 18.16
N PRO A 283 12.23 30.67 19.06
CA PRO A 283 12.67 32.03 18.77
C PRO A 283 13.96 32.12 17.93
N HIS A 284 14.30 31.06 17.20
CA HIS A 284 15.61 30.88 16.54
C HIS A 284 15.53 30.52 15.06
N VAL A 285 14.34 30.46 14.46
CA VAL A 285 14.23 30.36 13.01
C VAL A 285 14.59 31.73 12.42
N PRO A 286 15.60 31.84 11.55
CA PRO A 286 15.92 33.08 10.87
C PRO A 286 14.67 33.62 10.17
N ARG A 287 14.31 34.87 10.48
CA ARG A 287 13.18 35.57 9.86
C ARG A 287 13.46 35.73 8.37
N GLY A 288 12.93 34.81 7.57
CA GLY A 288 12.99 34.88 6.12
C GLY A 288 13.37 33.54 5.49
N GLN A 289 12.50 33.08 4.60
CA GLN A 289 12.75 32.03 3.59
C GLN A 289 12.64 30.57 4.03
N MET A 290 11.70 30.23 4.92
CA MET A 290 11.15 28.86 4.84
C MET A 290 10.30 28.77 3.58
N ARG A 291 10.73 27.94 2.62
CA ARG A 291 9.92 27.56 1.47
C ARG A 291 9.19 26.26 1.77
N CYS A 292 7.97 26.15 1.25
CA CYS A 292 7.18 24.94 1.38
C CYS A 292 6.88 24.38 -0.01
N LEU A 293 7.25 23.13 -0.26
CA LEU A 293 6.91 22.43 -1.49
C LEU A 293 5.76 21.46 -1.20
N VAL A 294 4.70 21.54 -2.01
CA VAL A 294 3.56 20.64 -1.93
C VAL A 294 3.42 19.89 -3.25
N GLN A 295 3.31 18.56 -3.15
CA GLN A 295 3.24 17.66 -4.29
C GLN A 295 2.03 16.73 -4.12
N GLY A 296 1.35 16.44 -5.22
CA GLY A 296 0.22 15.51 -5.26
C GLY A 296 0.44 14.41 -6.29
N TYR A 297 0.07 13.18 -5.95
CA TYR A 297 0.15 12.02 -6.84
C TYR A 297 -1.12 11.20 -6.72
N VAL A 298 -1.56 10.59 -7.82
CA VAL A 298 -2.52 9.50 -7.77
C VAL A 298 -1.89 8.23 -8.32
N ARG A 299 -2.25 7.11 -7.71
CA ARG A 299 -1.84 5.78 -8.17
C ARG A 299 -3.08 4.98 -8.52
N ASP A 300 -3.18 4.54 -9.77
CA ASP A 300 -4.21 3.59 -10.18
C ASP A 300 -4.00 2.28 -9.40
N ARG A 301 -5.05 1.79 -8.73
CA ARG A 301 -4.95 0.57 -7.93
C ARG A 301 -4.94 -0.71 -8.75
N THR A 302 -5.40 -0.66 -10.00
CA THR A 302 -5.46 -1.79 -10.93
C THR A 302 -4.16 -1.88 -11.72
N THR A 303 -3.75 -0.79 -12.36
CA THR A 303 -2.55 -0.79 -13.23
C THR A 303 -1.27 -0.43 -12.48
N HIS A 304 -1.37 0.09 -11.26
CA HIS A 304 -0.26 0.66 -10.49
C HIS A 304 0.43 1.87 -11.13
N ALA A 305 -0.08 2.39 -12.26
CA ALA A 305 0.42 3.61 -12.86
C ALA A 305 0.30 4.79 -11.90
N ILE A 306 1.33 5.64 -11.87
CA ILE A 306 1.38 6.85 -11.04
C ILE A 306 1.23 8.06 -11.94
N THR A 307 0.24 8.91 -11.66
CA THR A 307 0.01 10.18 -12.34
C THR A 307 0.31 11.32 -11.37
N SER A 308 1.17 12.25 -11.78
CA SER A 308 1.43 13.47 -11.01
C SER A 308 0.23 14.42 -11.10
N LEU A 309 -0.20 14.95 -9.95
CA LEU A 309 -1.19 16.03 -9.89
C LEU A 309 -0.54 17.43 -9.90
N GLY A 310 0.78 17.48 -10.10
CA GLY A 310 1.57 18.70 -10.09
C GLY A 310 2.16 19.03 -8.72
N GLU A 311 2.88 20.14 -8.70
CA GLU A 311 3.56 20.66 -7.51
C GLU A 311 3.38 22.17 -7.40
N THR A 312 3.48 22.70 -6.19
CA THR A 312 3.42 24.13 -5.94
C THR A 312 4.35 24.50 -4.81
N MET A 313 5.14 25.55 -5.03
CA MET A 313 6.07 26.09 -4.06
C MET A 313 5.51 27.37 -3.43
N LEU A 314 5.47 27.43 -2.10
CA LEU A 314 5.20 28.63 -1.33
C LEU A 314 6.54 29.26 -0.95
N ASP A 315 6.86 30.41 -1.54
CA ASP A 315 8.14 31.08 -1.36
C ASP A 315 8.31 31.70 0.02
N THR A 316 7.22 32.02 0.73
CA THR A 316 7.29 32.68 2.03
C THR A 316 6.19 32.20 2.96
N LEU A 317 6.60 31.46 4.00
CA LEU A 317 5.75 31.14 5.14
C LEU A 317 5.83 32.28 6.16
N THR A 318 4.69 32.92 6.46
CA THR A 318 4.61 34.04 7.39
C THR A 318 4.68 33.56 8.85
N GLU A 319 5.67 34.04 9.60
CA GLU A 319 5.79 33.76 11.03
C GLU A 319 4.47 34.09 11.77
N GLY A 320 4.08 33.21 12.70
CA GLY A 320 2.84 33.37 13.47
C GLY A 320 1.56 33.00 12.73
N LYS A 321 1.60 32.69 11.42
CA LYS A 321 0.44 32.13 10.71
C LYS A 321 0.37 30.62 10.99
N PRO A 322 -0.69 30.12 11.66
CA PRO A 322 -0.74 28.74 12.11
C PRO A 322 -1.08 27.75 10.98
N SER A 323 -1.70 28.22 9.90
CA SER A 323 -2.22 27.40 8.82
C SER A 323 -1.96 28.03 7.46
N TYR A 324 -1.65 27.19 6.49
CA TYR A 324 -1.39 27.53 5.10
C TYR A 324 -2.31 26.74 4.20
N LYS A 325 -2.61 27.33 3.04
CA LYS A 325 -3.39 26.69 1.99
C LYS A 325 -2.65 26.88 0.68
N VAL A 326 -2.57 25.83 -0.09
CA VAL A 326 -1.97 25.85 -1.42
C VAL A 326 -2.83 25.02 -2.36
N THR A 327 -2.95 25.48 -3.59
CA THR A 327 -3.71 24.79 -4.63
C THR A 327 -2.73 24.32 -5.69
N LEU A 328 -2.72 23.01 -5.96
CA LEU A 328 -1.93 22.43 -7.05
C LEU A 328 -2.54 22.81 -8.41
N PRO A 329 -1.75 22.81 -9.50
CA PRO A 329 -2.25 23.03 -10.84
C PRO A 329 -3.40 22.09 -11.19
N ALA A 330 -4.37 22.57 -11.96
CA ALA A 330 -5.48 21.73 -12.41
C ALA A 330 -4.97 20.63 -13.36
N THR A 331 -5.45 19.42 -13.18
CA THR A 331 -5.04 18.23 -13.95
C THR A 331 -6.24 17.32 -14.23
N THR A 332 -6.16 16.50 -15.26
CA THR A 332 -7.24 15.56 -15.64
C THR A 332 -6.76 14.13 -15.43
N LEU A 333 -7.63 13.27 -14.91
CA LEU A 333 -7.37 11.83 -14.80
C LEU A 333 -8.00 11.12 -15.98
N GLU A 334 -7.21 10.85 -17.02
CA GLU A 334 -7.72 10.42 -18.33
C GLU A 334 -8.50 9.09 -18.32
N GLN A 335 -8.23 8.22 -17.34
CA GLN A 335 -8.83 6.89 -17.28
C GLN A 335 -9.77 6.76 -16.08
N PRO A 336 -11.00 6.26 -16.27
CA PRO A 336 -11.86 5.89 -15.15
C PRO A 336 -11.25 4.70 -14.38
N GLY A 337 -11.47 4.65 -13.08
CA GLY A 337 -10.87 3.62 -12.23
C GLY A 337 -10.92 3.95 -10.74
N ILE A 338 -10.27 3.11 -9.94
CA ILE A 338 -10.12 3.34 -8.51
C ILE A 338 -8.67 3.70 -8.23
N TYR A 339 -8.47 4.91 -7.72
CA TYR A 339 -7.16 5.47 -7.45
C TYR A 339 -6.88 5.54 -5.95
N ARG A 340 -5.60 5.68 -5.61
CA ARG A 340 -5.10 6.10 -4.30
C ARG A 340 -4.46 7.47 -4.47
N LEU A 341 -4.93 8.46 -3.73
CA LEU A 341 -4.36 9.82 -3.74
C LEU A 341 -3.35 9.97 -2.61
N GLN A 342 -2.18 10.54 -2.92
CA GLN A 342 -1.08 10.78 -2.02
C GLN A 342 -0.66 12.24 -2.09
N VAL A 343 -0.47 12.88 -0.94
CA VAL A 343 -0.07 14.28 -0.83
C VAL A 343 1.14 14.37 0.09
N LEU A 344 2.16 15.09 -0.37
CA LEU A 344 3.40 15.32 0.36
C LEU A 344 3.61 16.82 0.54
N VAL A 345 3.93 17.24 1.77
CA VAL A 345 4.30 18.61 2.11
C VAL A 345 5.68 18.60 2.75
N THR A 346 6.65 19.27 2.12
CA THR A 346 8.03 19.37 2.59
C THR A 346 8.40 20.84 2.85
N LEU A 347 9.23 21.06 3.88
CA LEU A 347 9.83 22.38 4.14
C LEU A 347 11.29 22.37 3.68
N GLN A 348 11.70 23.44 3.02
CA GLN A 348 13.09 23.67 2.60
C GLN A 348 13.76 24.72 3.47
N GLY A 349 15.08 24.62 3.62
CA GLY A 349 15.90 25.58 4.39
C GLY A 349 15.91 25.35 5.90
N THR A 350 15.20 24.34 6.41
CA THR A 350 15.16 23.99 7.83
C THR A 350 15.02 22.47 8.02
N PRO A 351 15.63 21.87 9.04
CA PRO A 351 15.28 20.52 9.45
C PRO A 351 13.79 20.45 9.79
N ALA A 352 13.06 19.63 9.04
CA ALA A 352 11.62 19.45 9.21
C ALA A 352 11.22 17.99 9.00
N ILE A 353 10.15 17.59 9.68
CA ILE A 353 9.49 16.30 9.43
C ILE A 353 8.41 16.58 8.37
N PRO A 354 8.52 15.97 7.16
CA PRO A 354 7.54 16.17 6.11
C PRO A 354 6.17 15.63 6.53
N ALA A 355 5.10 16.22 6.01
CA ALA A 355 3.76 15.68 6.19
C ALA A 355 3.38 14.85 4.97
N TYR A 356 2.85 13.66 5.22
CA TYR A 356 2.31 12.76 4.23
C TYR A 356 0.84 12.48 4.57
N PHE A 357 -0.02 12.48 3.55
CA PHE A 357 -1.42 12.14 3.70
C PHE A 357 -1.90 11.29 2.53
N GLU A 358 -2.73 10.29 2.81
CA GLU A 358 -3.22 9.33 1.83
C GLU A 358 -4.76 9.22 1.88
N VAL A 359 -5.38 9.23 0.70
CA VAL A 359 -6.77 8.80 0.51
C VAL A 359 -6.74 7.43 -0.17
N PRO A 360 -7.16 6.35 0.51
CA PRO A 360 -6.95 4.98 0.03
C PRO A 360 -7.85 4.60 -1.16
N VAL A 361 -8.96 5.31 -1.33
CA VAL A 361 -9.96 5.08 -2.38
C VAL A 361 -10.45 6.42 -2.92
N LEU A 362 -10.10 6.70 -4.17
CA LEU A 362 -10.58 7.84 -4.95
C LEU A 362 -11.25 7.28 -6.22
N PRO A 363 -12.59 7.18 -6.27
CA PRO A 363 -13.29 6.68 -7.44
C PRO A 363 -13.30 7.74 -8.55
N VAL A 364 -12.86 7.35 -9.73
CA VAL A 364 -12.90 8.15 -10.96
C VAL A 364 -13.82 7.46 -11.96
N VAL A 365 -14.82 8.18 -12.47
CA VAL A 365 -15.85 7.66 -13.39
C VAL A 365 -15.78 8.26 -14.78
#